data_AF-A0A3A5JVF5-F1
#
_entry.id   AF-A0A3A5JVF5-F1
#
_cell.length_a   1.000
_cell.length_b   1.000
_cell.length_c   1.000
_cell.angle_alpha   90.00
_cell.angle_beta   90.00
_cell.angle_gamma   90.00
#
_symmetry.space_group_name_H-M   'P 1'
#
loop_
_entity.id
_entity.type
_entity.pdbx_description
1 polymer ?
#
loop_
_entity_poly.entity_id
_entity_poly.type
_entity_poly.pdbx_seq_one_letter_code
_entity_poly.pdbx_strand_id
1 'polypeptide(L)' 'MKWNNAITKLPQFKAAMQRVSQIECLLLAVEFASDQLDVTVMEGAIGGIRSLAGSAYRDLERVQETESESRGGQA' A
#
# COMPACT_ATOMS: atom_id res chain seq x y z
N MET A 1 4.35 0.81 15.05
CA MET A 1 2.93 0.39 15.10
C MET A 1 2.90 -1.13 15.02
N LYS A 2 2.44 -1.84 16.06
CA LYS A 2 2.34 -3.31 16.05
C LYS A 2 0.88 -3.68 15.77
N TRP A 3 0.63 -4.28 14.59
CA TRP A 3 -0.69 -4.76 14.20
C TRP A 3 -1.02 -6.08 14.92
N ASN A 4 -2.26 -6.25 15.36
CA ASN A 4 -2.76 -7.47 15.99
C ASN A 4 -2.79 -8.64 14.99
N ASN A 5 -2.50 -9.87 15.44
CA ASN A 5 -2.51 -11.10 14.64
C ASN A 5 -3.83 -11.42 13.89
N ALA A 6 -4.97 -10.88 14.33
CA ALA A 6 -6.24 -10.98 13.61
C ALA A 6 -6.30 -10.03 12.42
N ILE A 7 -5.78 -8.80 12.58
CA ILE A 7 -5.71 -7.78 11.52
C ILE A 7 -4.85 -8.27 10.37
N THR A 8 -3.69 -8.86 10.69
CA THR A 8 -2.72 -9.30 9.67
C THR A 8 -3.24 -10.41 8.76
N LYS A 9 -4.34 -11.06 9.16
CA LYS A 9 -5.04 -12.08 8.36
C LYS A 9 -6.09 -11.49 7.42
N LEU A 10 -6.53 -10.25 7.63
CA LEU A 10 -7.55 -9.60 6.80
C LEU A 10 -7.04 -9.48 5.35
N PRO A 11 -7.88 -9.83 4.35
CA PRO A 11 -7.51 -9.70 2.94
C PRO A 11 -7.04 -8.29 2.57
N GLN A 12 -7.67 -7.27 3.14
CA GLN A 12 -7.35 -5.86 2.92
C GLN A 12 -5.97 -5.50 3.47
N PHE A 13 -5.60 -6.01 4.65
CA PHE A 13 -4.26 -5.82 5.19
C PHE A 13 -3.20 -6.46 4.29
N LYS A 14 -3.43 -7.69 3.83
CA LYS A 14 -2.53 -8.37 2.90
C LYS A 14 -2.40 -7.61 1.56
N ALA A 15 -3.51 -7.13 1.02
CA ALA A 15 -3.53 -6.32 -0.20
C ALA A 15 -2.73 -5.02 -0.03
N ALA A 16 -2.92 -4.30 1.09
CA ALA A 16 -2.15 -3.10 1.40
C ALA A 16 -0.64 -3.39 1.47
N MET A 17 -0.24 -4.45 2.18
CA MET A 17 1.17 -4.84 2.28
C MET A 17 1.76 -5.25 0.93
N GLN A 18 1.00 -5.96 0.10
CA GLN A 18 1.43 -6.31 -1.25
C GLN A 18 1.66 -5.06 -2.11
N ARG A 19 0.79 -4.05 -2.00
CA ARG A 19 0.97 -2.77 -2.71
C ARG A 19 2.19 -2.00 -2.23
N VAL A 20 2.47 -2.02 -0.93
CA VAL A 20 3.71 -1.43 -0.37
C VAL A 20 4.94 -2.10 -0.97
N SER A 21 4.95 -3.44 -1.05
CA SER A 21 6.05 -4.17 -1.70
C SER A 21 6.18 -3.82 -3.19
N GLN A 22 5.06 -3.65 -3.90
CA GLN A 22 5.10 -3.20 -5.30
C GLN A 22 5.68 -1.80 -5.46
N ILE A 23 5.41 -0.89 -4.53
CA ILE A 23 6.00 0.45 -4.51
C ILE A 23 7.52 0.35 -4.30
N GLU A 24 7.99 -0.44 -3.34
CA GLU A 24 9.43 -0.66 -3.12
C GLU A 24 10.11 -1.22 -4.37
N CYS A 25 9.53 -2.24 -5.00
CA CYS A 25 10.08 -2.81 -6.24
C CYS A 25 10.16 -1.77 -7.36
N LEU A 26 9.13 -0.93 -7.51
CA LEU A 26 9.12 0.12 -8.53
C LEU A 26 10.16 1.21 -8.24
N LEU A 27 10.34 1.61 -6.97
CA LEU A 27 11.37 2.55 -6.57
C LEU A 27 12.77 2.01 -6.85
N LEU A 28 13.04 0.75 -6.52
CA LEU A 28 14.32 0.09 -6.82
C LEU A 28 14.57 0.00 -8.33
N ALA A 29 13.54 -0.29 -9.12
CA ALA A 29 13.66 -0.33 -10.57
C ALA A 29 13.97 1.07 -11.16
N VAL A 30 13.32 2.12 -10.62
CA VAL A 30 13.59 3.51 -11.00
C VAL A 30 15.01 3.91 -10.62
N GLU A 31 15.48 3.55 -9.43
CA GLU A 31 16.85 3.81 -8.98
C GLU A 31 17.88 3.15 -9.92
N PHE A 32 17.69 1.86 -10.22
CA PHE A 32 18.59 1.09 -11.09
C PHE A 32 18.62 1.59 -12.54
N ALA A 33 17.51 2.13 -13.04
CA ALA A 33 17.39 2.63 -14.40
C ALA A 33 17.51 4.16 -14.50
N SER A 34 17.77 4.87 -13.41
CA SER A 34 17.61 6.33 -13.31
C SER A 34 18.30 7.13 -14.42
N ASP A 35 19.51 6.73 -14.82
CA ASP A 35 20.28 7.37 -15.90
C ASP A 35 19.72 7.16 -17.32
N GLN A 36 18.79 6.21 -17.49
CA GLN A 36 18.20 5.79 -18.76
C GLN A 36 16.71 6.15 -18.89
N LEU A 37 16.10 6.69 -17.83
CA LEU A 37 14.68 7.04 -17.84
C LEU A 37 14.47 8.44 -18.39
N ASP A 38 13.63 8.55 -19.43
CA ASP A 38 13.14 9.85 -19.87
C ASP A 38 12.01 10.37 -18.96
N VAL A 39 11.70 11.65 -19.13
CA VAL A 39 10.70 12.37 -18.33
C VAL A 39 9.33 11.71 -18.38
N THR A 40 8.91 11.19 -19.53
CA THR A 40 7.60 10.54 -19.70
C THR A 40 7.53 9.25 -18.89
N VAL A 41 8.59 8.45 -18.93
CA VAL A 41 8.67 7.20 -18.15
C VAL A 41 8.69 7.49 -16.65
N MET A 42 9.45 8.51 -16.22
CA MET A 42 9.47 8.97 -14.83
C MET A 42 8.08 9.44 -14.35
N GLU A 43 7.38 10.24 -15.15
CA GLU A 43 6.01 10.69 -14.83
C GLU A 43 5.05 9.51 -14.70
N GLY A 44 5.16 8.52 -15.59
CA GLY A 44 4.41 7.27 -15.52
C GLY A 44 4.70 6.49 -14.23
N ALA A 45 5.97 6.34 -13.85
CA ALA A 45 6.37 5.69 -12.61
C ALA A 45 5.82 6.41 -11.37
N ILE A 46 5.91 7.75 -11.33
CA ILE A 46 5.33 8.58 -10.26
C ILE A 46 3.81 8.38 -10.17
N GLY A 47 3.12 8.38 -11.31
CA GLY A 47 1.68 8.10 -11.38
C GLY A 47 1.32 6.71 -10.84
N GLY A 48 2.09 5.70 -11.22
CA GLY A 48 1.97 4.33 -10.72
C GLY A 48 2.14 4.24 -9.20
N ILE A 49 3.19 4.86 -8.66
CA ILE A 49 3.46 4.93 -7.21
C ILE A 49 2.29 5.59 -6.47
N ARG A 50 1.80 6.74 -6.96
CA ARG A 50 0.67 7.45 -6.36
C ARG A 50 -0.60 6.60 -6.35
N SER A 51 -0.88 5.88 -7.44
CA SER A 51 -2.03 4.99 -7.55
C SER A 51 -1.94 3.80 -6.58
N LEU A 52 -0.77 3.17 -6.49
CA LEU A 52 -0.51 2.08 -5.55
C LEU A 52 -0.63 2.56 -4.10
N ALA A 53 -0.04 3.71 -3.77
CA ALA A 53 -0.10 4.29 -2.43
C ALA A 53 -1.54 4.63 -2.04
N GLY A 54 -2.29 5.32 -2.90
CA GLY A 54 -3.69 5.64 -2.65
C GLY A 54 -4.56 4.38 -2.46
N SER A 55 -4.27 3.30 -3.20
CA SER A 55 -4.96 2.03 -3.02
C SER A 55 -4.58 1.33 -1.71
N ALA A 56 -3.30 1.38 -1.31
CA ALA A 56 -2.84 0.83 -0.04
C ALA A 56 -3.46 1.56 1.15
N TYR A 57 -3.57 2.89 1.09
CA TYR A 57 -4.25 3.68 2.12
C TYR A 57 -5.73 3.30 2.25
N ARG A 58 -6.47 3.20 1.15
CA ARG A 58 -7.88 2.76 1.19
C ARG A 58 -8.04 1.35 1.77
N ASP A 59 -7.14 0.45 1.43
CA ASP A 59 -7.15 -0.91 1.97
C ASP A 59 -6.87 -0.91 3.49
N LEU A 60 -6.00 -0.03 3.98
CA LEU A 60 -5.74 0.16 5.42
C LEU A 60 -6.89 0.87 6.16
N GLU A 61 -7.55 1.84 5.55
CA GLU A 61 -8.74 2.49 6.12
C GLU A 61 -9.84 1.46 6.38
N ARG A 62 -10.11 0.58 5.41
CA ARG A 62 -11.07 -0.53 5.57
C ARG A 62 -10.70 -1.49 6.71
N VAL A 63 -9.41 -1.72 6.92
CA VAL A 63 -8.92 -2.51 8.05
C VAL A 63 -9.23 -1.82 9.38
N GLN A 64 -9.01 -0.50 9.46
CA GLN A 64 -9.29 0.29 10.67
C GLN A 64 -10.79 0.36 10.97
N GLU A 65 -11.63 0.47 9.94
CA GLU A 65 -13.10 0.39 10.07
C GLU A 65 -13.52 -0.96 10.65
N THR A 66 -13.00 -2.06 10.10
CA THR A 66 -13.29 -3.43 10.56
C THR A 66 -12.85 -3.65 12.02
N GLU A 67 -11.70 -3.11 12.43
CA GLU A 67 -11.29 -3.13 13.84
C GLU A 67 -12.21 -2.32 14.75
N SER A 68 -12.66 -1.16 14.29
CA SER A 68 -13.50 -0.25 15.06
C SER A 68 -14.90 -0.84 15.28
N GLU A 69 -15.49 -1.45 14.25
CA GLU A 69 -16.75 -2.19 14.33
C GLU A 69 -16.64 -3.38 15.30
N SER A 70 -15.53 -4.14 15.23
CA SER A 70 -15.28 -5.27 16.12
C SER A 70 -15.18 -4.87 17.61
N ARG A 71 -14.78 -3.63 17.90
CA ARG A 71 -14.70 -3.09 19.27
C ARG A 71 -16.00 -2.43 19.73
N GLY A 72 -16.80 -1.86 18.82
CA GLY A 72 -18.07 -1.21 19.12
C GLY A 72 -19.23 -2.18 19.44
N GLY A 73 -19.12 -3.45 19.08
CA GLY A 73 -20.14 -4.48 19.34
C GLY A 73 -20.08 -5.16 20.72
N GLN A 74 -19.27 -4.65 21.66
CA GLN A 74 -19.14 -5.20 23.03
C GLN A 74 -19.77 -4.32 24.13
N ALA A 75 -20.65 -3.37 23.78
CA ALA A 75 -21.35 -2.50 24.73
C ALA A 75 -22.78 -2.98 25.03
#